data_AF-A0A662BVS1-F1
#
_entry.id   AF-A0A662BVS1-F1
#
_cell.length_a   1.000
_cell.length_b   1.000
_cell.length_c   1.000
_cell.angle_alpha   90.00
_cell.angle_beta   90.00
_cell.angle_gamma   90.00
#
_symmetry.space_group_name_H-M   'P 1'
#
loop_
_entity.id
_entity.type
_entity.pdbx_description
1 polymer ?
#
loop_
_entity_poly.entity_id
_entity_poly.type
_entity_poly.pdbx_seq_one_letter_code
_entity_poly.pdbx_strand_id
1 'polypeptide(L)'
;EIVRDIFLFSVYTGLRFKDSQSITEKSVEYENDEPKYLIKYQVKTKDKVEIPILKPTLYLINKYKDTEYRKKTGCLMPKFSNVKLNAYLKAIGDIAHIKLKLTHHVARHTCATTVLLENGVPLIEVSKWLGHADIKSTSVYAHVTRNKLGNTADRLDELFKMDNVVS
;
A
#
# COMPACT_ATOMS: atom_id res chain seq x y z
N GLU A 1 -11.76 3.95 -15.44
CA GLU A 1 -10.36 4.20 -15.01
C GLU A 1 -10.21 4.68 -13.57
N ILE A 2 -10.82 5.81 -13.17
CA ILE A 2 -10.63 6.41 -11.82
C ILE A 2 -10.81 5.42 -10.65
N VAL A 3 -11.82 4.55 -10.72
CA VAL A 3 -12.08 3.53 -9.68
C VAL A 3 -10.90 2.57 -9.49
N ARG A 4 -10.34 2.08 -10.60
CA ARG A 4 -9.16 1.19 -10.59
C ARG A 4 -7.97 1.94 -9.98
N ASP A 5 -7.76 3.18 -10.39
CA ASP A 5 -6.61 3.96 -10.00
C ASP A 5 -6.66 4.33 -8.49
N ILE A 6 -7.84 4.64 -7.94
CA ILE A 6 -8.04 4.82 -6.48
C ILE A 6 -7.78 3.50 -5.74
N PHE A 7 -8.31 2.38 -6.24
CA PHE A 7 -8.09 1.08 -5.62
C PHE A 7 -6.60 0.72 -5.58
N LEU A 8 -5.89 0.86 -6.71
CA LEU A 8 -4.45 0.61 -6.81
C LEU A 8 -3.63 1.55 -5.94
N PHE A 9 -4.01 2.83 -5.87
CA PHE A 9 -3.37 3.78 -4.95
C PHE A 9 -3.41 3.27 -3.51
N SER A 10 -4.55 2.72 -3.07
CA SER A 10 -4.68 2.10 -1.75
C SER A 10 -3.99 0.73 -1.62
N VAL A 11 -3.83 -0.03 -2.70
CA VAL A 11 -3.02 -1.26 -2.71
C VAL A 11 -1.54 -0.93 -2.46
N TYR A 12 -1.01 0.12 -3.06
CA TYR A 12 0.40 0.47 -2.93
C TYR A 12 0.74 1.27 -1.67
N THR A 13 -0.22 2.04 -1.15
CA THR A 13 -0.01 2.87 0.06
C THR A 13 -0.54 2.23 1.34
N GLY A 14 -1.48 1.30 1.24
CA GLY A 14 -2.20 0.74 2.39
C GLY A 14 -3.22 1.71 3.00
N LEU A 15 -3.44 2.90 2.44
CA LEU A 15 -4.38 3.88 2.97
C LEU A 15 -5.83 3.38 2.94
N ARG A 16 -6.61 3.72 3.99
CA ARG A 16 -8.06 3.49 4.00
C ARG A 16 -8.72 4.42 2.99
N PHE A 17 -9.93 4.08 2.53
CA PHE A 17 -10.64 4.87 1.53
C PHE A 17 -10.71 6.35 1.89
N LYS A 18 -11.17 6.68 3.11
CA LYS A 18 -11.26 8.08 3.56
C LYS A 18 -9.92 8.80 3.48
N ASP A 19 -8.83 8.14 3.88
CA ASP A 19 -7.49 8.72 3.85
C ASP A 19 -7.01 8.92 2.41
N SER A 20 -7.23 7.95 1.52
CA SER A 20 -6.89 8.07 0.09
C SER A 20 -7.62 9.23 -0.61
N GLN A 21 -8.80 9.60 -0.10
CA GLN A 21 -9.63 10.68 -0.63
C GLN A 21 -9.30 12.05 -0.02
N SER A 22 -8.59 12.09 1.11
CA SER A 22 -8.26 13.32 1.84
C SER A 22 -6.77 13.66 1.86
N ILE A 23 -5.89 12.73 1.50
CA ILE A 23 -4.45 12.98 1.44
C ILE A 23 -4.14 13.97 0.31
N THR A 24 -3.23 14.91 0.56
CA THR A 24 -2.96 16.04 -0.35
C THR A 24 -1.47 16.12 -0.72
N GLU A 25 -1.13 17.02 -1.62
CA GLU A 25 0.26 17.35 -1.97
C GLU A 25 1.10 17.78 -0.76
N LYS A 26 0.48 18.41 0.25
CA LYS A 26 1.15 18.81 1.49
C LYS A 26 1.53 17.61 2.37
N SER A 27 0.98 16.44 2.09
CA SER A 27 1.37 15.19 2.71
C SER A 27 2.59 14.55 2.06
N VAL A 28 3.11 15.09 0.95
CA VAL A 28 4.29 14.53 0.28
C VAL A 28 5.55 15.14 0.90
N GLU A 29 6.39 14.30 1.47
CA GLU A 29 7.71 14.66 1.96
C GLU A 29 8.77 14.33 0.90
N TYR A 30 9.69 15.28 0.68
CA TYR A 30 10.70 15.21 -0.37
C TYR A 30 12.08 15.02 0.24
N GLU A 31 12.92 14.22 -0.42
CA GLU A 31 14.32 14.00 -0.09
C GLU A 31 15.14 14.17 -1.37
N ASN A 32 16.13 15.07 -1.38
CA ASN A 32 16.90 15.43 -2.58
C ASN A 32 16.00 15.79 -3.79
N ASP A 33 14.97 16.60 -3.56
CA ASP A 33 13.95 17.00 -4.53
C ASP A 33 13.08 15.86 -5.10
N GLU A 34 13.20 14.64 -4.57
CA GLU A 34 12.35 13.51 -4.96
C GLU A 34 11.26 13.20 -3.92
N PRO A 35 10.00 12.95 -4.33
CA PRO A 35 8.92 12.59 -3.41
C PRO A 35 9.18 11.21 -2.81
N LYS A 36 9.42 11.16 -1.49
CA LYS A 36 9.89 9.96 -0.80
C LYS A 36 8.83 9.32 0.08
N TYR A 37 8.08 10.13 0.83
CA TYR A 37 7.09 9.63 1.78
C TYR A 37 5.75 10.35 1.66
N LEU A 38 4.68 9.63 1.97
CA LEU A 38 3.37 10.18 2.30
C LEU A 38 3.22 10.23 3.81
N ILE A 39 2.96 11.42 4.33
CA ILE A 39 2.84 11.72 5.75
C ILE A 39 1.38 11.92 6.10
N LYS A 40 0.92 11.16 7.09
CA LYS A 40 -0.42 11.26 7.64
C LYS A 40 -0.37 11.31 9.16
N TYR A 41 -1.22 12.15 9.75
CA TYR A 41 -1.46 12.14 11.19
C TYR A 41 -2.75 11.37 11.52
N GLN A 42 -2.68 10.50 12.52
CA GLN A 42 -3.87 9.79 12.99
C GLN A 42 -4.77 10.71 13.79
N VAL A 43 -6.06 10.74 13.46
CA VAL A 43 -7.04 11.64 14.10
C VAL A 43 -7.15 11.39 15.62
N LYS A 44 -7.09 10.11 16.05
CA LYS A 44 -7.32 9.74 17.45
C LYS A 44 -6.06 9.85 18.31
N THR A 45 -4.94 9.30 17.83
CA THR A 45 -3.71 9.20 18.61
C THR A 45 -2.72 10.32 18.33
N LYS A 46 -2.94 11.10 17.25
CA LYS A 46 -2.02 12.12 16.72
C LYS A 46 -0.68 11.57 16.22
N ASP A 47 -0.51 10.24 16.17
CA ASP A 47 0.72 9.63 15.68
C ASP A 47 0.96 9.94 14.20
N LYS A 48 2.23 10.20 13.86
CA LYS A 48 2.72 10.32 12.48
C LYS A 48 2.81 8.92 11.88
N VAL A 49 2.26 8.76 10.68
CA VAL A 49 2.40 7.58 9.83
C VAL A 49 3.14 8.00 8.57
N GLU A 50 4.24 7.33 8.29
CA GLU A 50 5.12 7.60 7.16
C GLU A 50 5.04 6.42 6.19
N ILE A 51 4.58 6.68 4.98
CA ILE A 51 4.31 5.65 3.98
C ILE A 51 5.28 5.88 2.80
N PRO A 52 6.24 4.99 2.54
CA PRO A 52 7.15 5.14 1.41
C PRO A 52 6.39 5.20 0.07
N ILE A 53 6.79 6.12 -0.79
CA ILE A 53 6.22 6.29 -2.13
C ILE A 53 6.88 5.29 -3.07
N LEU A 54 6.12 4.25 -3.44
CA LEU A 54 6.52 3.33 -4.48
C LEU A 54 6.37 3.98 -5.87
N LYS A 55 7.21 3.58 -6.84
CA LYS A 55 7.11 4.01 -8.25
C LYS A 55 5.69 3.98 -8.83
N PRO A 56 4.88 2.90 -8.66
CA PRO A 56 3.50 2.90 -9.14
C PRO A 56 2.59 3.91 -8.41
N THR A 57 2.83 4.18 -7.12
CA THR A 57 2.13 5.25 -6.38
C THR A 57 2.45 6.61 -6.99
N LEU A 58 3.72 6.88 -7.25
CA LEU A 58 4.17 8.14 -7.86
C LEU A 58 3.57 8.33 -9.26
N TYR A 59 3.51 7.28 -10.07
CA TYR A 59 2.83 7.30 -11.35
C TYR A 59 1.37 7.76 -11.22
N LEU A 60 0.62 7.23 -10.26
CA LEU A 60 -0.78 7.62 -10.02
C LEU A 60 -0.90 9.06 -9.54
N ILE A 61 -0.02 9.52 -8.65
CA ILE A 61 0.02 10.92 -8.19
C ILE A 61 0.22 11.85 -9.40
N ASN A 62 1.19 11.52 -10.25
CA ASN A 62 1.54 12.31 -11.43
C ASN A 62 0.44 12.28 -12.51
N LYS A 63 -0.25 11.14 -12.68
CA LYS A 63 -1.38 11.01 -13.61
C LYS A 63 -2.48 12.07 -13.36
N TYR A 64 -2.68 12.46 -12.11
CA TYR A 64 -3.73 13.40 -11.72
C TYR A 64 -3.24 14.81 -11.36
N LYS A 65 -1.94 15.11 -11.54
CA LYS A 65 -1.31 16.36 -11.07
C LYS A 65 -1.90 17.63 -11.70
N ASP A 66 -2.29 17.58 -12.97
CA ASP A 66 -2.74 18.77 -13.72
C ASP A 66 -4.28 18.89 -13.78
N THR A 67 -5.01 18.02 -13.08
CA THR A 67 -6.47 18.05 -13.10
C THR A 67 -7.03 19.26 -12.34
N GLU A 68 -8.17 19.78 -12.78
CA GLU A 68 -8.84 20.90 -12.09
C GLU A 68 -9.20 20.56 -10.64
N TYR A 69 -9.59 19.31 -10.38
CA TYR A 69 -9.85 18.85 -9.02
C TYR A 69 -8.60 18.92 -8.15
N ARG A 70 -7.45 18.50 -8.67
CA ARG A 70 -6.16 18.61 -7.98
C ARG A 70 -5.85 20.06 -7.65
N LYS A 71 -5.87 20.96 -8.63
CA LYS A 71 -5.53 22.38 -8.44
C LYS A 71 -6.43 23.05 -7.40
N LYS A 72 -7.71 22.66 -7.35
CA LYS A 72 -8.68 23.24 -6.42
C LYS A 72 -8.57 22.71 -4.98
N THR A 73 -8.19 21.45 -4.81
CA THR A 73 -8.29 20.76 -3.50
C THR A 73 -6.96 20.32 -2.91
N GLY A 74 -5.91 20.22 -3.73
CA GLY A 74 -4.63 19.60 -3.39
C GLY A 74 -4.68 18.08 -3.22
N CYS A 75 -5.86 17.43 -3.24
CA CYS A 75 -6.03 15.99 -3.00
C CYS A 75 -5.29 15.13 -4.03
N LEU A 76 -4.62 14.06 -3.56
CA LEU A 76 -3.80 13.17 -4.40
C LEU A 76 -4.59 12.45 -5.48
N MET A 77 -5.84 12.11 -5.16
CA MET A 77 -6.73 11.32 -6.02
C MET A 77 -8.03 12.09 -6.29
N PRO A 78 -8.70 11.84 -7.43
CA PRO A 78 -10.01 12.40 -7.70
C PRO A 78 -11.05 12.00 -6.64
N LYS A 79 -12.01 12.89 -6.38
CA LYS A 79 -13.14 12.60 -5.49
C LYS A 79 -14.00 11.47 -6.04
N PHE A 80 -14.35 10.52 -5.18
CA PHE A 80 -15.28 9.46 -5.49
C PHE A 80 -16.14 9.09 -4.27
N SER A 81 -17.30 8.47 -4.52
CA SER A 81 -18.14 7.95 -3.43
C SER A 81 -17.74 6.51 -3.11
N ASN A 82 -17.58 6.17 -1.82
CA ASN A 82 -17.23 4.80 -1.40
C ASN A 82 -18.24 3.77 -1.91
N VAL A 83 -19.54 4.10 -1.86
CA VAL A 83 -20.63 3.21 -2.30
C VAL A 83 -20.50 2.94 -3.80
N LYS A 84 -20.35 4.01 -4.60
CA LYS A 84 -20.16 3.87 -6.05
C LYS A 84 -18.86 3.14 -6.38
N LEU A 85 -17.79 3.42 -5.63
CA LEU A 85 -16.49 2.78 -5.84
C LEU A 85 -16.60 1.26 -5.69
N ASN A 86 -17.21 0.79 -4.61
CA ASN A 86 -17.37 -0.65 -4.37
C ASN A 86 -18.34 -1.30 -5.37
N ALA A 87 -19.37 -0.59 -5.83
CA ALA A 87 -20.25 -1.09 -6.90
C ALA A 87 -19.48 -1.30 -8.22
N TYR A 88 -18.64 -0.34 -8.60
CA TYR A 88 -17.79 -0.49 -9.79
C TYR A 88 -16.68 -1.52 -9.61
N LEU A 89 -16.08 -1.63 -8.42
CA LEU A 89 -15.11 -2.70 -8.15
C LEU A 89 -15.72 -4.08 -8.29
N LYS A 90 -16.98 -4.26 -7.87
CA LYS A 90 -17.70 -5.52 -8.09
C LYS A 90 -17.80 -5.82 -9.60
N ALA A 91 -18.26 -4.86 -10.39
CA ALA A 91 -18.36 -5.03 -11.85
C ALA A 91 -16.99 -5.33 -12.51
N ILE A 92 -15.93 -4.64 -12.07
CA ILE A 92 -14.56 -4.91 -12.53
C ILE A 92 -14.13 -6.34 -12.17
N GLY A 93 -14.41 -6.79 -10.94
CA GLY A 93 -14.12 -8.15 -10.51
C GLY A 93 -14.86 -9.20 -11.33
N ASP A 94 -16.14 -8.96 -11.62
CA ASP A 94 -16.98 -9.85 -12.42
C ASP A 94 -16.43 -9.98 -13.86
N ILE A 95 -16.05 -8.85 -14.49
CA ILE A 95 -15.44 -8.82 -15.84
C ILE A 95 -14.07 -9.51 -15.84
N ALA A 96 -13.29 -9.34 -14.78
CA ALA A 96 -11.97 -9.95 -14.66
C ALA A 96 -12.01 -11.41 -14.16
N HIS A 97 -13.20 -11.99 -13.99
CA HIS A 97 -13.41 -13.34 -13.44
C HIS A 97 -12.74 -13.56 -12.07
N ILE A 98 -12.66 -12.50 -11.26
CA ILE A 98 -12.12 -12.54 -9.91
C ILE A 98 -13.23 -13.02 -8.96
N LYS A 99 -13.07 -14.24 -8.43
CA LYS A 99 -14.04 -14.83 -7.48
C LYS A 99 -14.13 -14.04 -6.16
N LEU A 100 -13.05 -13.37 -5.77
CA LEU A 100 -13.02 -12.53 -4.58
C LEU A 100 -13.84 -11.27 -4.81
N LYS A 101 -14.74 -10.96 -3.87
CA LYS A 101 -15.48 -9.70 -3.88
C LYS A 101 -14.53 -8.51 -3.68
N LEU A 102 -14.18 -7.83 -4.77
CA LEU A 102 -13.36 -6.64 -4.73
C LEU A 102 -14.10 -5.52 -3.99
N THR A 103 -13.49 -5.06 -2.90
CA THR A 103 -13.92 -3.87 -2.15
C THR A 103 -12.70 -3.06 -1.79
N HIS A 104 -12.89 -1.80 -1.41
CA HIS A 104 -11.76 -1.00 -0.94
C HIS A 104 -11.05 -1.60 0.29
N HIS A 105 -11.74 -2.39 1.11
CA HIS A 105 -11.08 -3.09 2.23
C HIS A 105 -10.08 -4.13 1.74
N VAL A 106 -10.34 -4.77 0.60
CA VAL A 106 -9.41 -5.71 -0.04
C VAL A 106 -8.12 -5.01 -0.42
N ALA A 107 -8.17 -3.76 -0.90
CA ALA A 107 -6.95 -3.02 -1.27
C ALA A 107 -5.92 -2.95 -0.14
N ARG A 108 -6.37 -2.62 1.08
CA ARG A 108 -5.47 -2.54 2.25
C ARG A 108 -4.98 -3.92 2.69
N HIS A 109 -5.80 -4.96 2.58
CA HIS A 109 -5.37 -6.33 2.85
C HIS A 109 -4.30 -6.77 1.83
N THR A 110 -4.51 -6.51 0.55
CA THR A 110 -3.56 -6.79 -0.53
C THR A 110 -2.25 -6.02 -0.34
N CYS A 111 -2.30 -4.78 0.15
CA CYS A 111 -1.11 -4.03 0.55
C CYS A 111 -0.32 -4.82 1.63
N ALA A 112 -0.98 -5.16 2.73
CA ALA A 112 -0.34 -5.84 3.85
C ALA A 112 0.26 -7.20 3.47
N THR A 113 -0.53 -8.02 2.77
CA THR A 113 -0.17 -9.41 2.47
C THR A 113 0.72 -9.52 1.24
N THR A 114 0.23 -9.09 0.08
CA THR A 114 0.91 -9.28 -1.20
C THR A 114 2.01 -8.27 -1.45
N VAL A 115 1.76 -6.98 -1.23
CA VAL A 115 2.77 -5.95 -1.53
C VAL A 115 3.92 -6.00 -0.53
N LEU A 116 3.62 -6.18 0.77
CA LEU A 116 4.62 -6.09 1.83
C LEU A 116 5.10 -7.46 2.32
N LEU A 117 4.24 -8.25 2.97
CA LEU A 117 4.67 -9.49 3.64
C LEU A 117 5.19 -10.56 2.67
N GLU A 118 4.60 -10.72 1.49
CA GLU A 118 5.09 -11.66 0.46
C GLU A 118 6.42 -11.23 -0.15
N ASN A 119 6.74 -9.94 -0.13
CA ASN A 119 8.02 -9.40 -0.56
C ASN A 119 9.04 -9.28 0.60
N GLY A 120 8.80 -9.99 1.71
CA GLY A 120 9.76 -10.13 2.81
C GLY A 120 9.84 -8.94 3.76
N VAL A 121 8.93 -7.97 3.68
CA VAL A 121 8.88 -6.85 4.63
C VAL A 121 8.52 -7.39 6.03
N PRO A 122 9.33 -7.13 7.07
CA PRO A 122 9.05 -7.59 8.43
C PRO A 122 7.71 -7.11 8.96
N LEU A 123 7.03 -7.93 9.77
CA LEU A 123 5.69 -7.62 10.29
C LEU A 123 5.63 -6.28 11.05
N ILE A 124 6.69 -5.94 11.77
CA ILE A 124 6.81 -4.65 12.48
C ILE A 124 6.78 -3.48 11.49
N GLU A 125 7.50 -3.59 10.38
CA GLU A 125 7.53 -2.55 9.34
C GLU A 125 6.18 -2.46 8.62
N VAL A 126 5.52 -3.60 8.34
CA VAL A 126 4.15 -3.62 7.82
C VAL A 126 3.19 -2.90 8.78
N SER A 127 3.34 -3.12 10.09
CA SER A 127 2.52 -2.44 11.11
C SER A 127 2.71 -0.93 11.07
N LYS A 128 3.96 -0.46 10.95
CA LYS A 128 4.30 0.96 10.82
C LYS A 128 3.74 1.56 9.53
N TRP A 129 3.94 0.89 8.40
CA TRP A 129 3.43 1.30 7.08
C TRP A 129 1.91 1.49 7.10
N LEU A 130 1.18 0.58 7.74
CA LEU A 130 -0.27 0.64 7.84
C LEU A 130 -0.75 1.64 8.92
N GLY A 131 0.12 2.12 9.81
CA GLY A 131 -0.25 2.96 10.95
C GLY A 131 -1.08 2.23 11.99
N HIS A 132 -0.77 0.96 12.27
CA HIS A 132 -1.42 0.21 13.35
C HIS A 132 -0.75 0.52 14.68
N ALA A 133 -1.55 0.97 15.66
CA ALA A 133 -1.07 1.27 17.02
C ALA A 133 -0.66 0.01 17.81
N ASP A 134 -1.27 -1.13 17.50
CA ASP A 134 -0.94 -2.43 18.08
C ASP A 134 -0.59 -3.42 16.96
N ILE A 135 0.57 -4.07 17.10
CA ILE A 135 1.05 -5.10 16.18
C ILE A 135 0.08 -6.29 16.09
N LYS A 136 -0.75 -6.54 17.12
CA LYS A 136 -1.82 -7.56 17.07
C LYS A 136 -2.81 -7.33 15.93
N SER A 137 -3.03 -6.07 15.54
CA SER A 137 -3.88 -5.74 14.37
C SER A 137 -3.23 -6.12 13.04
N THR A 138 -1.91 -6.26 13.02
CA THR A 138 -1.11 -6.64 11.85
C THR A 138 -0.84 -8.15 11.84
N SER A 139 -0.77 -8.81 13.00
CA SER A 139 -0.51 -10.24 13.10
C SER A 139 -1.60 -11.11 12.45
N VAL A 140 -2.80 -10.57 12.25
CA VAL A 140 -3.85 -11.23 11.44
C VAL A 140 -3.43 -11.49 9.99
N TYR A 141 -2.40 -10.80 9.48
CA TYR A 141 -1.83 -11.03 8.15
C TYR A 141 -0.62 -11.98 8.18
N ALA A 142 -0.10 -12.29 9.36
CA ALA A 142 1.09 -13.12 9.53
C ALA A 142 0.72 -14.59 9.32
N HIS A 143 0.82 -15.03 8.06
CA HIS A 143 0.76 -16.45 7.72
C HIS A 143 2.12 -16.89 7.18
N VAL A 144 2.81 -17.72 7.97
CA VAL A 144 4.00 -18.42 7.50
C VAL A 144 3.52 -19.61 6.67
N THR A 145 3.73 -19.54 5.36
CA THR A 145 3.44 -20.66 4.46
C THR A 145 4.70 -21.51 4.29
N ARG A 146 4.54 -22.83 4.03
CA ARG A 146 5.66 -23.74 3.76
C ARG A 146 6.54 -23.24 2.61
N ASN A 147 5.92 -22.64 1.58
CA ASN A 147 6.62 -22.04 0.45
C ASN A 147 7.49 -20.85 0.88
N LYS A 148 7.02 -19.99 1.80
CA LYS A 148 7.84 -18.90 2.33
C LYS A 148 9.06 -19.40 3.10
N LEU A 149 8.88 -20.46 3.90
CA LEU A 149 9.99 -21.08 4.63
C LEU A 149 11.04 -21.64 3.67
N GLY A 150 10.61 -22.37 2.63
CA GLY A 150 11.48 -22.88 1.57
C GLY A 150 12.26 -21.76 0.88
N ASN A 151 11.56 -20.76 0.33
CA ASN A 151 12.20 -19.63 -0.35
C ASN A 151 13.18 -18.85 0.55
N THR A 152 12.88 -18.77 1.86
CA THR A 152 13.77 -18.11 2.82
C THR A 152 15.02 -18.94 3.06
N ALA A 153 14.88 -20.27 3.21
CA ALA A 153 16.01 -21.19 3.33
C ALA A 153 16.89 -21.14 2.08
N ASP A 154 16.30 -21.22 0.88
CA ASP A 154 17.04 -21.16 -0.39
C ASP A 154 17.85 -19.85 -0.51
N ARG A 155 17.24 -18.71 -0.18
CA ARG A 155 17.92 -17.41 -0.19
C ARG A 155 19.07 -17.34 0.82
N LEU A 156 18.90 -17.95 2.00
CA LEU A 156 19.95 -18.00 3.01
C LEU A 156 21.09 -18.91 2.57
N ASP A 157 20.81 -20.06 1.98
CA ASP A 157 21.81 -20.98 1.43
C ASP A 157 22.62 -20.30 0.30
N GLU A 158 21.99 -19.49 -0.55
CA GLU A 158 22.69 -18.68 -1.55
C GLU A 158 23.65 -17.64 -0.93
N LEU A 159 23.26 -17.01 0.17
CA LEU A 159 24.11 -16.05 0.90
C LEU A 159 25.24 -16.76 1.67
N PHE A 160 25.01 -17.98 2.10
CA PHE A 160 25.97 -18.80 2.84
C PHE A 160 26.87 -19.65 1.94
N LYS A 161 26.86 -19.45 0.61
CA LYS A 161 27.82 -20.09 -0.30
C LYS A 161 29.22 -20.02 0.32
N MET A 162 29.71 -21.19 0.72
CA MET A 162 30.90 -21.37 1.57
C MET A 162 32.19 -21.13 0.78
N ASP A 163 32.30 -20.00 0.08
CA ASP A 163 33.50 -19.64 -0.69
C ASP A 163 34.67 -19.19 0.21
N ASN A 164 34.51 -19.18 1.54
CA ASN A 164 35.53 -18.75 2.51
C ASN A 164 35.67 -19.65 3.76
N VAL A 165 35.19 -20.89 3.76
CA VAL A 165 35.31 -21.80 4.93
C VAL A 165 36.21 -23.02 4.67
N VAL A 166 36.83 -23.09 3.49
CA VAL A 166 37.87 -24.09 3.21
C VAL A 166 39.08 -23.38 2.62
N SER A 167 39.87 -22.74 3.47
CA SER A 167 41.28 -22.41 3.23
C SER A 167 42.08 -22.61 4.50
#